data_AF-A0A6G7C465-F1
#
_entry.id   AF-A0A6G7C465-F1
#
_cell.length_a   1.000
_cell.length_b   1.000
_cell.length_c   1.000
_cell.angle_alpha   90.00
_cell.angle_beta   90.00
_cell.angle_gamma   90.00
#
_symmetry.space_group_name_H-M   'P 1'
#
loop_
_entity.id
_entity.type
_entity.pdbx_description
1 polymer ?
#
loop_
_entity_poly.entity_id
_entity_poly.type
_entity_poly.pdbx_seq_one_letter_code
_entity_poly.pdbx_strand_id
1 'polypeptide(L)'
;MNKLEINTAQNVKIQYNLASLGSRMIAFAIDYFIIVCYFFFCMFLLDALNITSSDPYLFYGIIMGMTLPAFFYTLITETAFGGQTIGKKIMKIKVVKLDGSRADFYQYLSRWTLSIVDIWMTMGGIAITSIVLSKHGQRIGDIAGETSVISLKPGLKLSDTIYEETFENHPILFPQVIKLSDKDANVIKDVYQTAFDRRDVGILTALVQRLETIMEVKHPEKMTPNDFVLQVMKDHYSMFKDK
;
A
#
# COMPACT_ATOMS: atom_id res chain seq x y z
N MET A 1 -4.58 -0.81 -12.26
CA MET A 1 -4.46 -1.34 -10.88
C MET A 1 -5.81 -1.94 -10.50
N ASN A 2 -5.85 -3.23 -10.18
CA ASN A 2 -7.11 -3.85 -9.75
C ASN A 2 -7.50 -3.30 -8.37
N LYS A 3 -8.78 -2.98 -8.20
CA LYS A 3 -9.35 -2.42 -6.96
C LYS A 3 -10.33 -3.43 -6.37
N LEU A 4 -10.38 -3.50 -5.05
CA LEU A 4 -11.36 -4.27 -4.30
C LEU A 4 -12.41 -3.28 -3.77
N GLU A 5 -13.64 -3.40 -4.28
CA GLU A 5 -14.76 -2.56 -3.87
C GLU A 5 -15.55 -3.26 -2.78
N ILE A 6 -15.70 -2.61 -1.63
CA ILE A 6 -16.49 -3.12 -0.51
C ILE A 6 -17.66 -2.19 -0.25
N ASN A 7 -18.86 -2.77 -0.19
CA ASN A 7 -20.04 -2.10 0.33
C ASN A 7 -20.05 -2.28 1.85
N THR A 8 -19.82 -1.21 2.59
CA THR A 8 -19.97 -1.25 4.06
C THR A 8 -21.44 -1.37 4.46
N ALA A 9 -21.72 -1.75 5.72
CA ALA A 9 -23.09 -1.80 6.26
C ALA A 9 -23.81 -0.44 6.20
N GLN A 10 -23.06 0.66 6.09
CA GLN A 10 -23.55 2.02 5.89
C GLN A 10 -23.74 2.39 4.41
N ASN A 11 -23.66 1.41 3.49
CA ASN A 11 -23.74 1.57 2.04
C ASN A 11 -22.68 2.55 1.46
N VAL A 12 -21.55 2.73 2.15
CA VAL A 12 -20.40 3.48 1.65
C VAL A 12 -19.47 2.52 0.92
N LYS A 13 -19.12 2.89 -0.32
CA LYS A 13 -18.18 2.14 -1.17
C LYS A 13 -16.75 2.53 -0.83
N ILE A 14 -16.02 1.63 -0.17
CA ILE A 14 -14.59 1.82 0.10
C ILE A 14 -13.81 1.02 -0.94
N GLN A 15 -12.98 1.70 -1.73
CA GLN A 15 -12.10 1.08 -2.72
C GLN A 15 -10.71 0.89 -2.12
N TYR A 16 -10.28 -0.36 -1.96
CA TYR A 16 -8.91 -0.68 -1.59
C TYR A 16 -8.10 -1.04 -2.83
N ASN A 17 -6.87 -0.54 -2.89
CA ASN A 17 -5.92 -0.97 -3.91
C ASN A 17 -5.42 -2.37 -3.58
N LEU A 18 -5.54 -3.31 -4.53
CA LEU A 18 -4.97 -4.64 -4.37
C LEU A 18 -3.44 -4.55 -4.36
N ALA A 19 -2.81 -5.37 -3.50
CA ALA A 19 -1.37 -5.46 -3.44
C ALA A 19 -0.82 -6.00 -4.77
N SER A 20 0.15 -5.30 -5.36
CA SER A 20 0.81 -5.73 -6.59
C SER A 20 1.55 -7.05 -6.40
N LEU A 21 1.65 -7.86 -7.46
CA LEU A 21 2.39 -9.12 -7.43
C LEU A 21 3.82 -8.92 -6.90
N GLY A 22 4.53 -7.90 -7.39
CA GLY A 22 5.89 -7.56 -6.94
C GLY A 22 5.97 -7.27 -5.45
N SER A 23 5.02 -6.52 -4.89
CA SER A 23 5.00 -6.25 -3.44
C SER A 23 4.83 -7.52 -2.60
N ARG A 24 4.08 -8.50 -3.10
CA ARG A 24 3.91 -9.81 -2.45
C ARG A 24 5.16 -10.67 -2.56
N MET A 25 5.83 -10.66 -3.72
CA MET A 25 7.09 -11.38 -3.93
C MET A 25 8.21 -10.86 -3.02
N ILE A 26 8.34 -9.54 -2.90
CA ILE A 26 9.34 -8.94 -2.00
C ILE A 26 9.00 -9.25 -0.53
N ALA A 27 7.72 -9.14 -0.13
CA ALA A 27 7.31 -9.53 1.22
C ALA A 27 7.66 -10.99 1.51
N PHE A 28 7.40 -11.90 0.58
CA PHE A 28 7.76 -13.31 0.69
C PHE A 28 9.28 -13.53 0.77
N ALA A 29 10.07 -12.81 -0.03
CA ALA A 29 11.53 -12.88 0.01
C ALA A 29 12.09 -12.42 1.36
N ILE A 30 11.53 -11.35 1.94
CA ILE A 30 11.92 -10.88 3.28
C ILE A 30 11.56 -11.91 4.34
N ASP A 31 10.34 -12.45 4.31
CA ASP A 31 9.92 -13.50 5.26
C ASP A 31 10.79 -14.76 5.13
N TYR A 32 11.14 -15.16 3.91
CA TYR A 32 12.04 -16.28 3.65
C TYR A 32 13.44 -16.01 4.20
N PHE A 33 13.97 -14.80 4.01
CA PHE A 33 15.25 -14.40 4.60
C PHE A 33 15.25 -14.49 6.13
N ILE A 34 14.17 -14.05 6.79
CA ILE A 34 14.02 -14.17 8.25
C ILE A 34 14.03 -15.64 8.69
N ILE A 35 13.32 -16.52 7.97
CA ILE A 35 13.29 -17.96 8.24
C ILE A 35 14.70 -18.57 8.08
N VAL A 36 15.44 -18.20 7.04
CA VAL A 36 16.80 -18.67 6.80
C VAL A 36 17.76 -18.17 7.88
N CYS A 37 17.68 -16.91 8.28
CA CYS A 37 18.48 -16.38 9.39
C CYS A 37 18.18 -17.12 10.70
N TYR A 38 16.90 -17.40 10.99
CA TYR A 38 16.51 -18.19 12.15
C TYR A 38 17.08 -19.61 12.09
N PHE A 39 17.05 -20.25 10.91
CA PHE A 39 17.65 -21.58 10.72
C PHE A 39 19.16 -21.58 11.02
N PHE A 40 19.91 -20.64 10.46
CA PHE A 40 21.35 -20.51 10.75
C PHE A 40 21.61 -20.19 12.23
N PHE A 41 20.77 -19.37 12.85
CA PHE A 41 20.87 -19.09 14.28
C PHE A 41 20.66 -20.35 15.12
N CYS A 42 19.69 -21.21 14.79
CA CYS A 42 19.50 -22.49 15.45
C CYS A 42 20.73 -23.40 15.30
N MET A 43 21.31 -23.49 14.10
CA MET A 43 22.51 -24.29 13.86
C MET A 43 23.71 -23.76 14.64
N PHE A 44 23.91 -22.44 14.66
CA PHE A 44 24.94 -21.79 15.46
C PHE A 44 24.76 -22.06 16.96
N LEU A 45 23.51 -22.02 17.45
CA LEU A 45 23.20 -22.27 18.86
C LEU A 45 23.46 -23.73 19.25
N LEU A 46 23.14 -24.69 18.36
CA LEU A 46 23.47 -26.10 18.57
C LEU A 46 24.97 -26.33 18.67
N ASP A 47 25.75 -25.70 17.78
CA ASP A 47 27.20 -25.76 17.76
C ASP A 47 27.81 -25.11 19.02
N ALA A 48 27.34 -23.91 19.39
CA ALA A 48 27.79 -23.19 20.59
C ALA A 48 27.53 -23.95 21.90
N LEU A 49 26.43 -24.70 21.96
CA LEU A 49 26.10 -25.57 23.10
C LEU A 49 26.80 -26.93 23.05
N ASN A 50 27.64 -27.19 22.03
CA ASN A 50 28.27 -28.48 21.75
C ASN A 50 27.28 -29.65 21.73
N ILE A 51 26.04 -29.39 21.28
CA ILE A 51 25.02 -30.43 21.14
C ILE A 51 25.34 -31.21 19.88
N THR A 52 26.28 -32.14 20.04
CA THR A 52 26.65 -33.11 19.02
C THR A 52 26.20 -34.47 19.53
N SER A 53 25.21 -35.06 18.86
CA SER A 53 24.73 -36.40 19.19
C SER A 53 25.39 -37.39 18.26
N SER A 54 26.06 -38.41 18.81
CA SER A 54 26.61 -39.51 18.01
C SER A 54 25.51 -40.35 17.34
N ASP A 55 24.28 -40.29 17.86
CA ASP A 55 23.09 -40.85 17.25
C ASP A 55 22.47 -39.85 16.25
N PRO A 56 22.47 -40.17 14.94
CA PRO A 56 21.85 -39.31 13.92
C PRO A 56 20.37 -39.05 14.16
N TYR A 57 19.62 -40.02 14.69
CA TYR A 57 18.17 -39.87 14.88
C TYR A 57 17.83 -38.84 15.95
N LEU A 58 18.59 -38.82 17.05
CA LEU A 58 18.46 -37.82 18.11
C LEU A 58 18.78 -36.41 17.56
N PHE A 59 19.85 -36.30 16.77
CA PHE A 59 20.25 -35.03 16.16
C PHE A 59 19.17 -34.46 15.23
N TYR A 60 18.59 -35.29 14.35
CA TYR A 60 17.48 -34.87 13.48
C TYR A 60 16.24 -34.49 14.28
N GLY A 61 15.93 -35.21 15.37
CA GLY A 61 14.81 -34.88 16.24
C GLY A 61 14.94 -33.49 16.88
N ILE A 62 16.15 -33.15 17.35
CA ILE A 62 16.45 -31.84 17.93
C ILE A 62 16.32 -30.74 16.87
N ILE A 63 16.92 -30.92 15.69
CA ILE A 63 16.83 -29.94 14.59
C ILE A 63 15.37 -29.72 14.19
N MET A 64 14.60 -30.79 14.02
CA MET A 64 13.17 -30.71 13.66
C MET A 64 12.36 -29.99 14.74
N GLY A 65 12.63 -30.25 16.02
CA GLY A 65 12.01 -29.54 17.13
C GLY A 65 12.30 -28.03 17.11
N MET A 66 13.55 -27.64 16.84
CA MET A 66 13.95 -26.23 16.80
C MET A 66 13.44 -25.48 15.56
N THR A 67 13.26 -26.17 14.44
CA THR A 67 12.77 -25.59 13.17
C THR A 67 11.26 -25.58 13.04
N LEU A 68 10.52 -26.33 13.86
CA LEU A 68 9.06 -26.38 13.86
C LEU A 68 8.41 -24.98 13.98
N PRO A 69 8.86 -24.06 14.86
CA PRO A 69 8.33 -22.70 14.91
C PRO A 69 8.50 -21.93 13.58
N ALA A 70 9.58 -22.18 12.84
CA ALA A 70 9.83 -21.54 11.55
C ALA A 70 8.85 -22.03 10.47
N PHE A 71 8.43 -23.30 10.53
CA PHE A 71 7.42 -23.86 9.63
C PHE A 71 6.04 -23.20 9.82
N PHE A 72 5.68 -22.90 11.07
CA PHE A 72 4.45 -22.19 11.42
C PHE A 72 4.59 -20.67 11.44
N TYR A 73 5.75 -20.11 11.08
CA TYR A 73 6.04 -18.68 11.17
C TYR A 73 4.96 -17.82 10.51
N THR A 74 4.56 -18.15 9.28
CA THR A 74 3.55 -17.38 8.53
C THR A 74 2.18 -17.44 9.19
N LEU A 75 1.77 -18.61 9.69
CA LEU A 75 0.50 -18.79 10.40
C LEU A 75 0.48 -18.03 11.74
N ILE A 76 1.55 -18.16 12.52
CA ILE A 76 1.68 -17.52 13.84
C ILE A 76 1.69 -15.99 13.68
N THR A 77 2.50 -15.48 12.75
CA THR A 77 2.62 -14.03 12.55
C THR A 77 1.36 -13.43 11.92
N GLU A 78 0.72 -14.10 10.95
CA GLU A 78 -0.56 -13.63 10.40
C GLU A 78 -1.63 -13.59 11.49
N THR A 79 -1.71 -14.59 12.35
CA THR A 79 -2.69 -14.60 13.45
C THR A 79 -2.39 -13.52 14.49
N ALA A 80 -1.13 -13.39 14.92
CA ALA A 80 -0.73 -12.44 15.95
C ALA A 80 -0.85 -10.97 15.51
N PHE A 81 -0.59 -10.68 14.23
CA PHE A 81 -0.63 -9.32 13.70
C PHE A 81 -1.87 -9.01 12.85
N GLY A 82 -2.88 -9.87 12.90
CA GLY A 82 -4.17 -9.66 12.23
C GLY A 82 -4.06 -9.57 10.71
N GLY A 83 -3.31 -10.48 10.09
CA GLY A 83 -3.19 -10.66 8.65
C GLY A 83 -1.90 -10.12 8.04
N GLN A 84 -0.84 -9.92 8.82
CA GLN A 84 0.44 -9.43 8.34
C GLN A 84 1.61 -10.23 8.92
N THR A 85 2.50 -10.73 8.05
CA THR A 85 3.84 -11.18 8.43
C THR A 85 4.78 -9.98 8.56
N ILE A 86 6.02 -10.18 9.02
CA ILE A 86 7.01 -9.09 9.13
C ILE A 86 7.31 -8.50 7.74
N GLY A 87 7.54 -9.35 6.73
CA GLY A 87 7.75 -8.90 5.35
C GLY A 87 6.55 -8.14 4.79
N LYS A 88 5.32 -8.60 5.10
CA LYS A 88 4.09 -7.89 4.69
C LYS A 88 3.93 -6.54 5.39
N LYS A 89 4.33 -6.41 6.66
CA LYS A 89 4.33 -5.12 7.37
C LYS A 89 5.28 -4.14 6.70
N ILE A 90 6.50 -4.57 6.38
CA ILE A 90 7.51 -3.73 5.70
C ILE A 90 6.97 -3.26 4.35
N MET A 91 6.36 -4.16 3.58
CA MET A 91 5.77 -3.83 2.29
C MET A 91 4.43 -3.08 2.39
N LYS A 92 3.94 -2.83 3.62
CA LYS A 92 2.65 -2.18 3.91
C LYS A 92 1.50 -2.87 3.18
N ILE A 93 1.44 -4.20 3.24
CA ILE A 93 0.35 -5.00 2.68
C ILE A 93 -0.32 -5.82 3.78
N LYS A 94 -1.61 -6.12 3.62
CA LYS A 94 -2.42 -6.82 4.63
C LYS A 94 -3.43 -7.75 4.01
N VAL A 95 -3.59 -8.93 4.64
CA VAL A 95 -4.64 -9.89 4.30
C VAL A 95 -5.94 -9.46 4.97
N VAL A 96 -7.01 -9.37 4.18
CA VAL A 96 -8.38 -9.05 4.62
C VAL A 96 -9.35 -10.01 3.93
N LYS A 97 -10.56 -10.13 4.47
CA LYS A 97 -11.67 -10.81 3.79
C LYS A 97 -12.11 -10.00 2.56
N LEU A 98 -12.87 -10.62 1.67
CA LEU A 98 -13.45 -9.93 0.51
C LEU A 98 -14.41 -8.79 0.90
N ASP A 99 -15.00 -8.86 2.09
CA ASP A 99 -15.82 -7.79 2.70
C ASP A 99 -14.97 -6.70 3.39
N GLY A 100 -13.64 -6.82 3.39
CA GLY A 100 -12.71 -5.90 4.04
C GLY A 100 -12.56 -6.06 5.54
N SER A 101 -13.29 -6.99 6.17
CA SER A 101 -13.12 -7.27 7.58
C SER A 101 -11.77 -7.96 7.84
N ARG A 102 -11.41 -8.05 9.12
CA ARG A 102 -10.28 -8.88 9.55
C ARG A 102 -10.58 -10.34 9.21
N ALA A 103 -9.57 -11.06 8.76
CA ALA A 103 -9.66 -12.49 8.48
C ALA A 103 -9.59 -13.29 9.78
N ASP A 104 -10.28 -14.43 9.79
CA ASP A 104 -10.34 -15.32 10.95
C ASP A 104 -9.19 -16.34 10.93
N PHE A 105 -8.94 -16.99 12.07
CA PHE A 105 -7.88 -18.01 12.18
C PHE A 105 -8.02 -19.13 11.15
N TYR A 106 -9.22 -19.65 10.90
CA TYR A 106 -9.45 -20.70 9.90
C TYR A 106 -9.02 -20.26 8.50
N GLN A 107 -9.21 -18.97 8.16
CA GLN A 107 -8.81 -18.44 6.86
C GLN A 107 -7.28 -18.34 6.78
N TYR A 108 -6.59 -17.96 7.85
CA TYR A 108 -5.12 -18.03 7.90
C TYR A 108 -4.61 -19.47 7.79
N LEU A 109 -5.29 -20.42 8.43
CA LEU A 109 -4.93 -21.83 8.38
C LEU A 109 -5.11 -22.42 6.97
N SER A 110 -6.25 -22.15 6.31
CA SER A 110 -6.50 -22.65 4.95
C SER A 110 -5.46 -22.11 3.96
N ARG A 111 -5.12 -20.83 4.09
CA ARG A 111 -4.05 -20.18 3.31
C ARG A 111 -2.69 -20.84 3.57
N TRP A 112 -2.36 -21.14 4.82
CA TRP A 112 -1.11 -21.79 5.19
C TRP A 112 -1.01 -23.21 4.63
N THR A 113 -2.05 -24.03 4.80
CA THR A 113 -2.08 -25.41 4.29
C THR A 113 -1.95 -25.45 2.77
N LEU A 114 -2.70 -24.61 2.06
CA LEU A 114 -2.65 -24.56 0.60
C LEU A 114 -1.35 -23.93 0.06
N SER A 115 -0.64 -23.15 0.88
CA SER A 115 0.69 -22.66 0.50
C SER A 115 1.70 -23.79 0.29
N ILE A 116 1.50 -24.98 0.89
CA ILE A 116 2.31 -26.18 0.63
C ILE A 116 2.22 -26.59 -0.85
N VAL A 117 1.03 -26.55 -1.43
CA VAL A 117 0.81 -26.90 -2.83
C VAL A 117 1.17 -25.72 -3.75
N ASP A 118 0.68 -24.53 -3.41
CA ASP A 118 0.78 -23.34 -4.26
C ASP A 118 2.22 -22.80 -4.36
N ILE A 119 3.00 -22.92 -3.28
CA ILE A 119 4.34 -22.31 -3.18
C ILE A 119 5.41 -23.39 -3.10
N TRP A 120 5.29 -24.32 -2.15
CA TRP A 120 6.38 -25.26 -1.88
C TRP A 120 6.50 -26.35 -2.95
N MET A 121 5.39 -26.93 -3.43
CA MET A 121 5.44 -27.96 -4.49
C MET A 121 5.75 -27.41 -5.89
N THR A 122 5.29 -26.19 -6.19
CA THR A 122 5.39 -25.62 -7.56
C THR A 122 6.34 -24.45 -7.67
N MET A 123 7.18 -24.22 -6.64
CA MET A 123 8.06 -23.06 -6.52
C MET A 123 7.35 -21.71 -6.76
N GLY A 124 6.06 -21.63 -6.42
CA GLY A 124 5.23 -20.44 -6.61
C GLY A 124 4.62 -20.27 -8.01
N GLY A 125 4.81 -21.20 -8.94
CA GLY A 125 4.24 -21.12 -10.29
C GLY A 125 2.71 -21.08 -10.29
N ILE A 126 2.06 -21.93 -9.49
CA ILE A 126 0.60 -21.93 -9.32
C ILE A 126 0.13 -20.66 -8.61
N ALA A 127 0.85 -20.22 -7.58
CA ALA A 127 0.53 -18.99 -6.86
C ALA A 127 0.55 -17.76 -7.79
N ILE A 128 1.57 -17.62 -8.64
CA ILE A 128 1.67 -16.49 -9.57
C ILE A 128 0.54 -16.55 -10.61
N THR A 129 0.32 -17.72 -11.20
CA THR A 129 -0.71 -17.92 -12.25
C THR A 129 -2.11 -17.61 -11.71
N SER A 130 -2.45 -18.11 -10.52
CA SER A 130 -3.74 -17.83 -9.88
C SER A 130 -3.93 -16.35 -9.55
N ILE A 131 -2.89 -15.66 -9.07
CA ILE A 131 -2.97 -14.21 -8.81
C ILE A 131 -3.25 -13.43 -10.09
N VAL A 132 -2.59 -13.78 -11.20
CA VAL A 132 -2.74 -13.06 -12.47
C VAL A 132 -4.13 -13.29 -13.08
N LEU A 133 -4.65 -14.51 -12.99
CA LEU A 133 -5.95 -14.88 -13.55
C LEU A 133 -7.13 -14.43 -12.67
N SER A 134 -6.92 -14.27 -11.37
CA SER A 134 -7.98 -13.89 -10.44
C SER A 134 -8.32 -12.40 -10.51
N LYS A 135 -9.62 -12.09 -10.59
CA LYS A 135 -10.14 -10.70 -10.57
C LYS A 135 -9.69 -9.91 -9.34
N HIS A 136 -9.57 -10.58 -8.19
CA HIS A 136 -9.17 -9.97 -6.92
C HIS A 136 -7.70 -10.23 -6.57
N GLY A 137 -6.90 -10.71 -7.53
CA GLY A 137 -5.48 -11.01 -7.32
C GLY A 137 -5.27 -12.04 -6.21
N GLN A 138 -5.99 -13.16 -6.23
CA GLN A 138 -5.95 -14.17 -5.17
C GLN A 138 -5.15 -15.41 -5.59
N ARG A 139 -4.38 -15.99 -4.67
CA ARG A 139 -3.84 -17.36 -4.80
C ARG A 139 -4.93 -18.39 -4.54
N ILE A 140 -4.70 -19.68 -4.84
CA ILE A 140 -5.67 -20.75 -4.53
C ILE A 140 -5.97 -20.77 -3.04
N GLY A 141 -4.95 -20.67 -2.18
CA GLY A 141 -5.15 -20.52 -0.74
C GLY A 141 -5.95 -19.29 -0.32
N ASP A 142 -5.84 -18.19 -1.07
CA ASP A 142 -6.58 -16.96 -0.80
C ASP A 142 -8.05 -17.10 -1.26
N ILE A 143 -8.31 -17.82 -2.36
CA ILE A 143 -9.66 -18.13 -2.89
C ILE A 143 -10.41 -19.04 -1.92
N ALA A 144 -9.77 -20.12 -1.46
CA ALA A 144 -10.39 -21.07 -0.53
C ALA A 144 -10.73 -20.44 0.83
N GLY A 145 -9.98 -19.41 1.24
CA GLY A 145 -10.26 -18.64 2.46
C GLY A 145 -11.18 -17.44 2.25
N GLU A 146 -11.64 -17.14 1.03
CA GLU A 146 -12.39 -15.91 0.70
C GLU A 146 -11.67 -14.63 1.17
N THR A 147 -10.35 -14.60 0.99
CA THR A 147 -9.49 -13.48 1.40
C THR A 147 -8.75 -12.88 0.23
N SER A 148 -8.33 -11.62 0.36
CA SER A 148 -7.41 -10.98 -0.58
C SER A 148 -6.37 -10.13 0.17
N VAL A 149 -5.31 -9.76 -0.55
CA VAL A 149 -4.23 -8.92 0.00
C VAL A 149 -4.37 -7.51 -0.57
N ILE A 150 -4.58 -6.55 0.32
CA ILE A 150 -4.68 -5.12 0.02
C ILE A 150 -3.37 -4.39 0.33
N SER A 151 -3.15 -3.29 -0.37
CA SER A 151 -2.07 -2.34 -0.07
C SER A 151 -2.55 -1.31 0.94
N LEU A 152 -1.80 -1.14 2.02
CA LEU A 152 -1.97 -0.08 3.01
C LEU A 152 -1.12 1.16 2.69
N LYS A 153 -0.31 1.13 1.62
CA LYS A 153 0.39 2.32 1.17
C LYS A 153 -0.66 3.39 0.86
N PRO A 154 -0.59 4.58 1.49
CA PRO A 154 -1.45 5.68 1.09
C PRO A 154 -1.23 5.89 -0.40
N GLY A 155 -2.30 5.86 -1.19
CA GLY A 155 -2.21 6.34 -2.57
C GLY A 155 -1.65 7.76 -2.47
N LEU A 156 -0.51 8.00 -3.13
CA LEU A 156 0.27 9.26 -3.14
C LEU A 156 -0.46 10.37 -2.38
N LYS A 157 -0.11 10.57 -1.10
CA LYS A 157 -0.48 11.82 -0.45
C LYS A 157 0.19 12.89 -1.27
N LEU A 158 -0.63 13.81 -1.78
CA LEU A 158 -0.18 14.80 -2.74
C LEU A 158 0.80 15.83 -2.15
N SER A 159 1.06 15.75 -0.83
CA SER A 159 2.20 16.38 -0.16
C SER A 159 3.53 15.96 -0.79
N ASP A 160 3.68 14.69 -1.18
CA ASP A 160 4.96 14.10 -1.58
C ASP A 160 5.29 14.30 -3.08
N THR A 161 4.52 15.11 -3.81
CA THR A 161 4.74 15.29 -5.25
C THR A 161 4.87 16.77 -5.53
N ILE A 162 6.12 17.28 -5.51
CA ILE A 162 6.56 18.54 -6.12
C ILE A 162 6.20 19.84 -5.36
N TYR A 163 5.17 19.84 -4.51
CA TYR A 163 4.65 21.08 -3.92
C TYR A 163 5.31 21.46 -2.57
N GLU A 164 5.67 20.53 -1.69
CA GLU A 164 6.08 20.87 -0.32
C GLU A 164 7.47 21.54 -0.21
N GLU A 165 8.44 21.13 -1.04
CA GLU A 165 9.80 21.72 -1.02
C GLU A 165 9.89 23.10 -1.71
N THR A 166 8.91 23.49 -2.53
CA THR A 166 9.02 24.73 -3.34
C THR A 166 8.40 25.97 -2.66
N PHE A 167 7.66 25.81 -1.54
CA PHE A 167 6.83 26.91 -0.97
C PHE A 167 7.19 27.36 0.43
N GLU A 168 8.30 26.89 1.01
CA GLU A 168 8.70 27.31 2.36
C GLU A 168 9.01 28.81 2.50
N ASN A 169 9.21 29.55 1.40
CA ASN A 169 9.49 30.99 1.42
C ASN A 169 8.85 31.73 0.23
N HIS A 170 7.59 31.45 -0.09
CA HIS A 170 6.91 32.17 -1.18
C HIS A 170 6.16 33.42 -0.67
N PRO A 171 6.44 34.64 -1.17
CA PRO A 171 5.65 35.81 -0.83
C PRO A 171 4.24 35.69 -1.43
N ILE A 172 3.20 35.85 -0.60
CA ILE A 172 1.80 35.77 -1.03
C ILE A 172 1.51 36.86 -2.07
N LEU A 173 1.23 36.49 -3.32
CA LEU A 173 0.92 37.44 -4.40
C LEU A 173 -0.57 37.75 -4.49
N PHE A 174 -1.43 36.79 -4.12
CA PHE A 174 -2.88 36.93 -4.14
C PHE A 174 -3.50 36.70 -2.75
N PRO A 175 -3.60 37.73 -1.90
CA PRO A 175 -4.27 37.61 -0.59
C PRO A 175 -5.77 37.27 -0.67
N GLN A 176 -6.40 37.43 -1.85
CA GLN A 176 -7.83 37.16 -2.09
C GLN A 176 -8.17 35.67 -2.01
N VAL A 177 -7.14 34.81 -1.96
CA VAL A 177 -7.25 33.36 -1.83
C VAL A 177 -7.90 32.93 -0.51
N ILE A 178 -8.00 33.82 0.49
CA ILE A 178 -8.82 33.63 1.71
C ILE A 178 -10.29 33.29 1.38
N LYS A 179 -10.82 33.77 0.24
CA LYS A 179 -12.20 33.53 -0.17
C LYS A 179 -12.44 32.06 -0.58
N LEU A 180 -11.40 31.27 -0.80
CA LEU A 180 -11.48 29.88 -1.22
C LEU A 180 -11.53 28.93 -0.01
N SER A 181 -12.50 28.02 -0.01
CA SER A 181 -12.57 26.95 0.97
C SER A 181 -11.55 25.84 0.66
N ASP A 182 -11.14 25.06 1.67
CA ASP A 182 -10.35 23.83 1.47
C ASP A 182 -11.01 22.85 0.48
N LYS A 183 -12.35 22.84 0.44
CA LYS A 183 -13.10 22.05 -0.56
C LYS A 183 -12.86 22.57 -1.97
N ASP A 184 -12.86 23.90 -2.15
CA ASP A 184 -12.62 24.53 -3.44
C ASP A 184 -11.19 24.28 -3.91
N ALA A 185 -10.21 24.34 -3.00
CA ALA A 185 -8.80 24.04 -3.29
C ALA A 185 -8.62 22.62 -3.84
N ASN A 186 -9.31 21.62 -3.27
CA ASN A 186 -9.28 20.25 -3.78
C ASN A 186 -9.93 20.12 -5.16
N VAL A 187 -11.04 20.83 -5.41
CA VAL A 187 -11.70 20.82 -6.74
C VAL A 187 -10.83 21.51 -7.79
N ILE A 188 -10.25 22.67 -7.48
CA ILE A 188 -9.35 23.41 -8.38
C ILE A 188 -8.19 22.52 -8.80
N LYS A 189 -7.62 21.80 -7.83
CA LYS A 189 -6.53 20.86 -8.03
C LYS A 189 -6.90 19.69 -8.93
N ASP A 190 -8.04 19.03 -8.69
CA ASP A 190 -8.50 17.92 -9.51
C ASP A 190 -8.77 18.35 -10.96
N VAL A 191 -9.35 19.55 -11.14
CA VAL A 191 -9.62 20.14 -12.46
C VAL A 191 -8.31 20.53 -13.17
N TYR A 192 -7.36 21.15 -12.46
CA TYR A 192 -6.04 21.49 -12.98
C TYR A 192 -5.27 20.25 -13.43
N GLN A 193 -5.24 19.20 -12.61
CA GLN A 193 -4.57 17.95 -12.94
C GLN A 193 -5.21 17.28 -14.16
N THR A 194 -6.55 17.30 -14.24
CA THR A 194 -7.28 16.80 -15.42
C THR A 194 -6.93 17.60 -16.68
N ALA A 195 -6.82 18.93 -16.58
CA ALA A 195 -6.44 19.79 -17.70
C ALA A 195 -4.99 19.53 -18.16
N PHE A 196 -4.07 19.36 -17.21
CA PHE A 196 -2.66 19.07 -17.46
C PHE A 196 -2.47 17.70 -18.13
N ASP A 197 -3.09 16.65 -17.59
CA ASP A 197 -2.98 15.28 -18.11
C ASP A 197 -3.56 15.17 -19.53
N ARG A 198 -4.62 15.90 -19.82
CA ARG A 198 -5.27 15.92 -21.14
C ARG A 198 -4.66 16.92 -22.12
N ARG A 199 -3.73 17.78 -21.67
CA ARG A 199 -3.21 18.95 -22.41
C ARG A 199 -4.33 19.83 -22.98
N ASP A 200 -5.45 19.90 -22.26
CA ASP A 200 -6.66 20.60 -22.70
C ASP A 200 -6.64 22.05 -22.21
N VAL A 201 -6.32 22.95 -23.14
CA VAL A 201 -6.23 24.39 -22.87
C VAL A 201 -7.61 24.99 -22.55
N GLY A 202 -8.70 24.40 -23.05
CA GLY A 202 -10.06 24.89 -22.82
C GLY A 202 -10.47 24.76 -21.36
N ILE A 203 -10.17 23.61 -20.75
CA ILE A 203 -10.45 23.36 -19.32
C ILE A 203 -9.63 24.30 -18.44
N LEU A 204 -8.35 24.49 -18.76
CA LEU A 204 -7.49 25.41 -18.02
C LEU A 204 -8.02 26.85 -18.09
N THR A 205 -8.46 27.30 -19.26
CA THR A 205 -9.00 28.65 -19.45
C THR A 205 -10.31 28.84 -18.68
N ALA A 206 -11.20 27.84 -18.69
CA ALA A 206 -12.43 27.87 -17.91
C ALA A 206 -12.16 27.91 -16.40
N LEU A 207 -11.14 27.19 -15.92
CA LEU A 207 -10.69 27.24 -14.53
C LEU A 207 -10.20 28.63 -14.14
N VAL A 208 -9.38 29.26 -14.99
CA VAL A 208 -8.90 30.63 -14.77
C VAL A 208 -10.07 31.61 -14.69
N GLN A 209 -10.99 31.61 -15.66
CA GLN A 209 -12.16 32.50 -15.63
C GLN A 209 -13.00 32.33 -14.35
N ARG A 210 -13.16 31.09 -13.88
CA ARG A 210 -13.88 30.81 -12.64
C ARG A 210 -13.14 31.36 -11.42
N LEU A 211 -11.83 31.19 -11.36
CA LEU A 211 -10.98 31.74 -10.31
C LEU A 211 -10.99 33.26 -10.29
N GLU A 212 -10.93 33.91 -11.46
CA GLU A 212 -11.03 35.36 -11.58
C GLU A 212 -12.36 35.88 -11.05
N THR A 213 -13.46 35.15 -11.33
CA THR A 213 -14.80 35.51 -10.87
C THR A 213 -14.91 35.41 -9.34
N ILE A 214 -14.34 34.36 -8.74
CA ILE A 214 -14.44 34.11 -7.29
C ILE A 214 -13.51 35.03 -6.50
N MET A 215 -12.28 35.23 -6.99
CA MET A 215 -11.29 36.07 -6.32
C MET A 215 -11.50 37.57 -6.62
N GLU A 216 -12.28 37.91 -7.64
CA GLU A 216 -12.48 39.27 -8.18
C GLU A 216 -11.15 39.91 -8.65
N VAL A 217 -10.22 39.08 -9.10
CA VAL A 217 -8.88 39.48 -9.56
C VAL A 217 -8.70 39.00 -10.98
N LYS A 218 -8.28 39.90 -11.87
CA LYS A 218 -7.84 39.51 -13.21
C LYS A 218 -6.42 38.96 -13.15
N HIS A 219 -6.14 37.90 -13.89
CA HIS A 219 -4.78 37.40 -14.01
C HIS A 219 -3.88 38.49 -14.64
N PRO A 220 -2.65 38.71 -14.13
CA PRO A 220 -1.74 39.70 -14.71
C PRO A 220 -1.39 39.36 -16.16
N GLU A 221 -1.34 40.35 -17.07
CA GLU A 221 -1.00 40.14 -18.49
C GLU A 221 0.38 39.48 -18.72
N LYS A 222 1.27 39.57 -17.72
CA LYS A 222 2.61 38.97 -17.77
C LYS A 222 2.65 37.50 -17.34
N MET A 223 1.52 36.92 -16.90
CA MET A 223 1.46 35.60 -16.28
C MET A 223 0.64 34.66 -17.16
N THR A 224 1.17 33.45 -17.42
CA THR A 224 0.40 32.48 -18.20
C THR A 224 -0.79 31.95 -17.39
N PRO A 225 -1.87 31.47 -18.05
CA PRO A 225 -3.00 30.84 -17.37
C PRO A 225 -2.57 29.70 -16.42
N ASN A 226 -1.53 28.96 -16.82
CA ASN A 226 -0.96 27.88 -16.02
C ASN A 226 -0.26 28.41 -14.76
N ASP A 227 0.58 29.44 -14.92
CA ASP A 227 1.30 30.04 -13.80
C ASP A 227 0.34 30.67 -12.80
N PHE A 228 -0.74 31.30 -13.27
CA PHE A 228 -1.76 31.91 -12.42
C PHE A 228 -2.43 30.87 -11.50
N VAL A 229 -2.91 29.75 -12.06
CA VAL A 229 -3.53 28.68 -11.26
C VAL A 229 -2.54 28.11 -10.25
N LEU A 230 -1.31 27.85 -10.70
CA LEU A 230 -0.24 27.35 -9.83
C LEU A 230 0.02 28.33 -8.67
N GLN A 231 0.08 29.62 -8.96
CA GLN A 231 0.33 30.67 -7.96
C GLN A 231 -0.82 30.80 -6.96
N VAL A 232 -2.07 30.72 -7.41
CA VAL A 232 -3.26 30.72 -6.53
C VAL A 232 -3.25 29.52 -5.59
N MET A 233 -2.89 28.33 -6.09
CA MET A 233 -2.76 27.13 -5.26
C MET A 233 -1.63 27.27 -4.22
N LYS A 234 -0.50 27.89 -4.60
CA LYS A 234 0.62 28.17 -3.70
C LYS A 234 0.24 29.12 -2.57
N ASP A 235 -0.43 30.21 -2.92
CA ASP A 235 -0.84 31.24 -1.97
C ASP A 235 -1.88 30.68 -1.00
N HIS A 236 -2.77 29.79 -1.46
CA HIS A 236 -3.75 29.10 -0.60
C HIS A 236 -3.04 28.20 0.41
N TYR A 237 -2.19 27.32 -0.09
CA TYR A 237 -1.48 26.36 0.75
C TYR A 237 -0.60 27.07 1.80
N SER A 238 0.15 28.11 1.38
CA SER A 238 1.04 28.86 2.28
C SER A 238 0.26 29.63 3.35
N MET A 239 -0.95 30.10 3.04
CA MET A 239 -1.77 30.85 3.99
C MET A 239 -2.49 29.96 5.01
N PHE A 240 -2.81 28.72 4.66
CA PHE A 240 -3.55 27.79 5.52
C PHE A 240 -2.65 26.67 6.12
N LYS A 241 -1.32 26.70 5.90
CA LYS A 241 -0.35 25.72 6.44
C LYS A 241 -0.29 25.70 7.97
N ASP A 242 -0.53 26.85 8.63
CA ASP A 242 -0.36 27.04 10.08
C ASP A 242 -1.67 27.03 10.90
N LYS A 243 -2.80 26.59 10.31
CA LYS A 243 -4.09 26.44 10.99
C LYS A 243 -4.52 24.98 11.10
#